data_AF-A0A0D0DGT8-F1
#
_entry.id   AF-A0A0D0DGT8-F1
#
_cell.length_a   1.000
_cell.length_b   1.000
_cell.length_c   1.000
_cell.angle_alpha   90.00
_cell.angle_beta   90.00
_cell.angle_gamma   90.00
#
_symmetry.space_group_name_H-M   'P 1'
#
loop_
_entity.id
_entity.type
_entity.pdbx_description
1 polymer ?
#
loop_
_entity_poly.entity_id
_entity_poly.type
_entity_poly.pdbx_seq_one_letter_code
_entity_poly.pdbx_strand_id
1 'polypeptide(L)'
;MSANSNSLTAAIPTLNGLNYLTWAPKMTNFLQASGLNWVLRKTCPKETEEGAKQVNIDKWDNTNDHALRHILLKMYTHLSSRYQGYGMAKEVWDFMISVPKRV
;
A
#
# COMPACT_ATOMS: atom_id res chain seq x y z
N MET A 1 5.07 -0.33 22.86
CA MET A 1 3.63 -0.23 22.52
C MET A 1 3.41 -0.87 21.14
N SER A 2 3.06 -2.16 21.04
CA SER A 2 2.86 -2.86 19.74
C SER A 2 1.53 -3.61 19.61
N ALA A 3 0.62 -3.49 20.59
CA ALA A 3 -0.63 -4.26 20.61
C ALA A 3 -1.67 -3.79 19.56
N ASN A 4 -1.56 -2.55 19.07
CA ASN A 4 -2.63 -1.93 18.27
C ASN A 4 -2.58 -2.30 16.78
N SER A 5 -1.39 -2.61 16.24
CA SER A 5 -1.20 -2.89 14.81
C SER A 5 -1.75 -4.27 14.40
N ASN A 6 -1.72 -5.24 15.33
CA ASN A 6 -2.14 -6.61 15.06
C ASN A 6 -3.66 -6.78 15.04
N SER A 7 -4.41 -6.03 15.86
CA SER A 7 -5.88 -6.10 15.82
C SER A 7 -6.46 -5.39 14.58
N LEU A 8 -5.83 -4.30 14.16
CA LEU A 8 -6.28 -3.51 13.01
C LEU A 8 -6.06 -4.25 11.68
N THR A 9 -4.96 -5.00 11.56
CA THR A 9 -4.70 -5.86 10.39
C THR A 9 -5.65 -7.05 10.32
N ALA A 10 -6.07 -7.63 11.44
CA ALA A 10 -6.99 -8.78 11.46
C ALA A 10 -8.37 -8.43 10.88
N ALA A 11 -8.82 -7.18 11.02
CA ALA A 11 -10.11 -6.71 10.52
C ALA A 11 -10.15 -6.45 9.00
N ILE A 12 -9.00 -6.54 8.31
CA ILE A 12 -8.90 -6.36 6.87
C ILE A 12 -9.10 -7.71 6.19
N PRO A 13 -10.17 -7.89 5.38
CA PRO A 13 -10.37 -9.13 4.64
C PRO A 13 -9.24 -9.33 3.62
N THR A 14 -9.07 -10.56 3.13
CA THR A 14 -8.19 -10.80 1.99
C THR A 14 -8.88 -10.32 0.70
N LEU A 15 -8.19 -9.54 -0.12
CA LEU A 15 -8.67 -9.08 -1.41
C LEU A 15 -8.76 -10.28 -2.37
N ASN A 16 -9.94 -10.49 -2.94
CA ASN A 16 -10.22 -11.59 -3.86
C ASN A 16 -10.66 -11.14 -5.27
N GLY A 17 -10.54 -9.85 -5.57
CA GLY A 17 -10.97 -9.24 -6.82
C GLY A 17 -12.45 -8.82 -6.85
N LEU A 18 -13.30 -9.39 -6.01
CA LEU A 18 -14.73 -9.05 -5.92
C LEU A 18 -15.03 -8.08 -4.77
N ASN A 19 -14.27 -8.16 -3.67
CA ASN A 19 -14.52 -7.40 -2.45
C ASN A 19 -13.75 -6.07 -2.34
N TYR A 20 -13.24 -5.52 -3.46
CA TYR A 20 -12.42 -4.30 -3.44
C TYR A 20 -13.09 -3.12 -2.71
N LEU A 21 -14.39 -2.91 -2.96
CA LEU A 21 -15.17 -1.82 -2.34
C LEU A 21 -15.21 -1.92 -0.80
N THR A 22 -15.20 -3.13 -0.25
CA THR A 22 -15.15 -3.35 1.21
C THR A 22 -13.72 -3.34 1.73
N TRP A 23 -12.77 -3.85 0.93
CA TRP A 23 -11.37 -3.99 1.30
C TRP A 23 -10.63 -2.65 1.34
N ALA A 24 -10.78 -1.82 0.30
CA ALA A 24 -10.04 -0.58 0.12
C ALA A 24 -10.17 0.42 1.29
N PRO A 25 -11.36 0.73 1.84
CA PRO A 25 -11.45 1.65 2.97
C PRO A 25 -10.80 1.07 4.23
N LYS A 26 -10.89 -0.24 4.47
CA LYS A 26 -10.26 -0.91 5.63
C LYS A 26 -8.73 -0.88 5.52
N MET A 27 -8.19 -1.18 4.34
CA MET A 27 -6.76 -1.09 4.10
C MET A 27 -6.26 0.36 4.21
N THR A 28 -7.02 1.32 3.68
CA THR A 28 -6.68 2.76 3.79
C THR A 28 -6.58 3.19 5.24
N ASN A 29 -7.57 2.86 6.07
CA ASN A 29 -7.57 3.18 7.50
C ASN A 29 -6.37 2.55 8.23
N PHE A 30 -6.03 1.31 7.87
CA PHE A 30 -4.86 0.64 8.43
C PHE A 30 -3.55 1.33 8.06
N LEU A 31 -3.35 1.67 6.78
CA LEU A 31 -2.17 2.38 6.32
C LEU A 31 -2.09 3.79 6.93
N GLN A 32 -3.23 4.46 7.14
CA GLN A 32 -3.28 5.76 7.82
C GLN A 32 -2.88 5.65 9.28
N ALA A 33 -3.46 4.71 10.03
CA ALA A 33 -3.14 4.46 11.43
C ALA A 33 -1.67 4.04 11.62
N SER A 34 -1.07 3.41 10.60
CA SER A 34 0.33 2.99 10.59
C SER A 34 1.30 4.06 10.06
N GLY A 35 0.81 5.23 9.64
CA GLY A 35 1.64 6.29 9.07
C GLY A 35 2.22 5.98 7.68
N LEU A 36 1.66 4.98 6.97
CA LEU A 36 2.13 4.50 5.68
C LEU A 36 1.35 5.10 4.49
N ASN A 37 0.14 5.60 4.72
CA ASN A 37 -0.77 6.01 3.63
C ASN A 37 -0.24 7.14 2.73
N TRP A 38 0.73 7.92 3.19
CA TRP A 38 1.19 9.09 2.44
C TRP A 38 1.96 8.73 1.17
N VAL A 39 2.61 7.56 1.10
CA VAL A 39 3.29 7.07 -0.12
C VAL A 39 2.32 6.68 -1.24
N LEU A 40 1.03 6.48 -0.93
CA LEU A 40 0.00 6.27 -1.96
C LEU A 40 -0.36 7.56 -2.71
N ARG A 41 -0.04 8.72 -2.11
CA ARG A 41 -0.39 10.05 -2.63
C ARG A 41 0.81 10.82 -3.15
N LYS A 42 2.01 10.56 -2.62
CA LYS A 42 3.24 11.27 -2.98
C LYS A 42 4.13 10.40 -3.87
N THR A 43 4.64 11.01 -4.93
CA THR A 43 5.70 10.44 -5.77
C THR A 43 7.00 10.31 -4.96
N CYS A 44 7.86 9.38 -5.33
CA CYS A 44 9.21 9.28 -4.78
C CYS A 44 9.96 10.61 -5.02
N PRO A 45 10.52 11.24 -3.96
CA PRO A 45 11.38 12.41 -4.10
C PRO A 45 12.56 12.08 -5.01
N LYS A 46 12.85 12.94 -5.99
CA LYS A 46 14.06 12.82 -6.80
C LYS A 46 15.15 13.70 -6.19
N GLU A 47 16.42 13.32 -6.36
CA GLU A 47 17.57 14.15 -5.94
C GLU A 47 17.52 15.57 -6.52
N THR A 48 16.80 15.77 -7.63
CA THR A 48 16.59 17.07 -8.28
C THR A 48 15.47 17.92 -7.68
N GLU A 49 14.62 17.39 -6.79
CA GLU A 49 13.75 18.25 -5.99
C GLU A 49 14.66 19.12 -5.13
N GLU A 50 14.49 20.45 -5.19
CA GLU A 50 15.38 21.48 -4.64
C GLU A 50 15.77 21.19 -3.17
N GLY A 51 16.83 20.39 -2.98
CA GLY A 51 17.33 19.97 -1.67
C GLY A 51 16.79 18.67 -1.09
N ALA A 52 16.24 17.74 -1.88
CA ALA A 52 15.90 16.40 -1.40
C ALA A 52 17.16 15.67 -0.90
N LYS A 53 17.29 15.56 0.41
CA LYS A 53 18.38 14.83 1.06
C LYS A 53 18.16 13.32 0.91
N GLN A 54 19.23 12.55 0.79
CA GLN A 54 19.19 11.08 0.75
C GLN A 54 18.29 10.48 1.87
N VAL A 55 18.35 11.04 3.08
CA VAL A 55 17.51 10.62 4.22
C VAL A 55 15.99 10.70 3.93
N ASN A 56 15.55 11.63 3.09
CA ASN A 56 14.14 11.75 2.71
C ASN A 56 13.76 10.68 1.69
N ILE A 57 14.67 10.34 0.78
CA ILE A 57 14.52 9.26 -0.21
C ILE A 57 14.46 7.92 0.54
N ASP A 58 15.44 7.64 1.41
CA ASP A 58 15.49 6.40 2.20
C ASP A 58 14.23 6.23 3.07
N LYS A 59 13.76 7.34 3.68
CA LYS A 59 12.52 7.33 4.46
C LYS A 59 11.30 7.04 3.58
N TRP A 60 11.27 7.58 2.37
CA TRP A 60 10.21 7.31 1.41
C TRP A 60 10.22 5.83 1.00
N ASP A 61 11.38 5.31 0.60
CA ASP A 61 11.55 3.92 0.15
C ASP A 61 11.13 2.93 1.24
N ASN A 62 11.63 3.11 2.47
CA ASN A 62 11.25 2.24 3.58
C ASN A 62 9.75 2.28 3.87
N THR A 63 9.12 3.45 3.77
CA THR A 63 7.66 3.57 3.95
C THR A 63 6.90 2.89 2.80
N ASN A 64 7.37 3.07 1.56
CA ASN A 64 6.80 2.47 0.38
C ASN A 64 6.83 0.95 0.46
N ASP A 65 7.98 0.37 0.82
CA ASP A 65 8.15 -1.08 0.96
C ASP A 65 7.22 -1.66 2.02
N HIS A 66 7.09 -0.98 3.16
CA HIS A 66 6.16 -1.37 4.21
C HIS A 66 4.70 -1.33 3.73
N ALA A 67 4.29 -0.25 3.07
CA ALA A 67 2.95 -0.10 2.52
C ALA A 67 2.64 -1.19 1.48
N LEU A 68 3.57 -1.42 0.54
CA LEU A 68 3.47 -2.41 -0.52
C LEU A 68 3.33 -3.82 0.09
N ARG A 69 4.18 -4.17 1.07
CA ARG A 69 4.12 -5.47 1.73
C ARG A 69 2.77 -5.72 2.41
N HIS A 70 2.22 -4.72 3.10
CA HIS A 70 0.91 -4.85 3.72
C HIS A 70 -0.23 -5.01 2.70
N ILE A 71 -0.15 -4.28 1.58
CA ILE A 71 -1.10 -4.42 0.45
C ILE A 71 -1.05 -5.85 -0.08
N LEU A 72 0.13 -6.34 -0.44
CA LEU A 72 0.32 -7.68 -1.02
C LEU A 72 -0.06 -8.82 -0.06
N LEU A 73 0.25 -8.69 1.24
CA LEU A 73 -0.13 -9.68 2.26
C LEU A 73 -1.64 -9.81 2.45
N LYS A 74 -2.40 -8.78 2.10
CA LYS A 74 -3.86 -8.76 2.19
C LYS A 74 -4.54 -9.03 0.85
N MET A 75 -3.87 -9.74 -0.05
CA MET A 75 -4.41 -10.24 -1.31
C MET A 75 -4.34 -11.76 -1.38
N TYR A 76 -5.20 -12.37 -2.19
CA TYR A 76 -4.99 -13.76 -2.58
C TYR A 76 -3.68 -13.93 -3.36
N THR A 77 -3.05 -15.09 -3.18
CA THR A 77 -1.73 -15.40 -3.74
C THR A 77 -1.64 -15.17 -5.24
N HIS A 78 -2.68 -15.54 -6.00
CA HIS A 78 -2.70 -15.35 -7.46
C HIS A 78 -2.85 -13.88 -7.89
N LEU A 79 -3.34 -13.00 -7.01
CA LEU A 79 -3.38 -11.56 -7.23
C LEU A 79 -2.05 -10.94 -6.81
N SER A 80 -1.56 -11.25 -5.61
CA SER A 80 -0.29 -10.70 -5.13
C SER A 80 0.88 -11.07 -6.05
N SER A 81 0.90 -12.28 -6.61
CA SER A 81 1.94 -12.69 -7.57
C SER A 81 1.97 -11.84 -8.84
N ARG A 82 0.82 -11.32 -9.30
CA ARG A 82 0.76 -10.39 -10.44
C ARG A 82 1.38 -9.03 -10.12
N TYR A 83 1.36 -8.66 -8.84
CA TYR A 83 1.82 -7.36 -8.36
C TYR A 83 3.21 -7.40 -7.69
N GLN A 84 3.81 -8.58 -7.51
CA GLN A 84 5.13 -8.75 -6.89
C GLN A 84 6.27 -8.08 -7.67
N GLY A 85 6.09 -7.82 -8.97
CA GLY A 85 7.07 -7.12 -9.80
C GLY A 85 7.02 -5.60 -9.73
N TYR A 86 6.02 -5.01 -9.04
CA TYR A 86 5.91 -3.56 -8.91
C TYR A 86 6.75 -3.06 -7.74
N GLY A 87 7.49 -1.98 -7.96
CA GLY A 87 8.31 -1.35 -6.93
C GLY A 87 7.52 -0.40 -6.03
N MET A 88 6.36 0.10 -6.47
CA MET A 88 5.63 1.14 -5.73
C MET A 88 4.27 0.67 -5.23
N ALA A 89 4.02 0.91 -3.94
CA ALA A 89 2.71 0.70 -3.31
C ALA A 89 1.61 1.47 -4.05
N LYS A 90 1.92 2.68 -4.53
CA LYS A 90 1.01 3.52 -5.30
C LYS A 90 0.60 2.88 -6.62
N GLU A 91 1.52 2.28 -7.37
CA GLU A 91 1.20 1.64 -8.64
C GLU A 91 0.22 0.51 -8.43
N VAL A 92 0.53 -0.40 -7.49
CA VAL A 92 -0.37 -1.50 -7.14
C VAL A 92 -1.74 -0.97 -6.71
N TRP A 93 -1.76 0.11 -5.90
CA TRP A 93 -3.00 0.75 -5.47
C TRP A 93 -3.83 1.31 -6.63
N ASP A 94 -3.21 2.07 -7.52
CA ASP A 94 -3.88 2.69 -8.66
C ASP A 94 -4.34 1.64 -9.69
N PHE A 95 -3.56 0.58 -9.91
CA PHE A 95 -3.98 -0.55 -10.74
C PHE A 95 -5.26 -1.19 -10.21
N MET A 96 -5.38 -1.42 -8.90
CA MET A 96 -6.61 -1.97 -8.32
C MET A 96 -7.83 -1.06 -8.52
N ILE A 97 -7.65 0.26 -8.51
CA ILE A 97 -8.72 1.22 -8.80
C ILE A 97 -9.16 1.12 -10.27
N SER A 98 -8.21 0.91 -11.18
CA SER A 98 -8.43 0.92 -12.63
C SER A 98 -8.99 -0.38 -13.22
N VAL A 99 -8.91 -1.51 -12.52
CA VAL A 99 -9.45 -2.79 -13.01
C VAL A 99 -10.98 -2.71 -13.05
N PRO A 100 -11.64 -3.01 -14.19
CA PRO A 100 -13.09 -2.99 -14.29
C PRO A 100 -13.70 -3.95 -13.27
N LYS A 101 -14.53 -3.41 -12.38
CA LYS A 101 -15.38 -4.20 -11.50
C LYS A 101 -16.40 -4.90 -12.39
N ARG A 102 -16.13 -6.16 -12.78
CA ARG A 102 -17.13 -6.96 -13.48
C ARG A 102 -18.31 -7.12 -12.52
N VAL A 103 -19.40 -6.42 -12.84
CA VAL A 103 -20.72 -6.54 -12.21
C VAL A 103 -21.30 -7.89 -12.56
#